data_AF-A0A1R0KSU5-F1
#
_entry.id   AF-A0A1R0KSU5-F1
#
_cell.length_a   1.000
_cell.length_b   1.000
_cell.length_c   1.000
_cell.angle_alpha   90.00
_cell.angle_beta   90.00
_cell.angle_gamma   90.00
#
_symmetry.space_group_name_H-M   'P 1'
#
loop_
_entity.id
_entity.type
_entity.pdbx_description
1 polymer ?
#
loop_
_entity_poly.entity_id
_entity_poly.type
_entity_poly.pdbx_seq_one_letter_code
_entity_poly.pdbx_strand_id
1 'polypeptide(L)'
;MKSFSALPALLAVAVLSGCGADPAPSAAPATSSPAAEKAPAGTPCGEVTGLQGAKNKVVAHGKTDCAEATQVLTDYFTRLTPAEAASPQGPGPVVIGAWTCGSGPNDPVTSCSTEDERQIEATRP
;
A
#
# COMPACT_ATOMS: atom_id res chain seq x y z
N MET A 1 -25.19 41.38 -33.89
CA MET A 1 -24.62 42.75 -34.00
C MET A 1 -23.22 42.66 -33.38
N LYS A 2 -22.16 42.56 -34.20
CA LYS A 2 -21.19 43.65 -34.55
C LYS A 2 -20.48 44.18 -33.28
N SER A 3 -19.15 44.15 -33.10
CA SER A 3 -18.02 44.09 -34.03
C SER A 3 -16.71 43.68 -33.35
N PHE A 4 -15.79 43.20 -34.19
CA PHE A 4 -14.39 42.86 -33.96
C PHE A 4 -13.46 44.08 -33.86
N SER A 5 -12.31 43.90 -33.21
CA SER A 5 -10.98 44.44 -33.58
C SER A 5 -9.96 43.91 -32.56
N ALA A 6 -8.71 43.55 -32.86
CA ALA A 6 -7.94 43.33 -34.08
C ALA A 6 -6.61 42.69 -33.62
N LEU A 7 -6.09 41.73 -34.37
CA LEU A 7 -4.72 41.19 -34.22
C LEU A 7 -3.69 42.14 -34.87
N PRO A 8 -2.42 42.01 -34.47
CA PRO A 8 -1.39 41.50 -35.40
C PRO A 8 -0.58 40.37 -34.72
N ALA A 9 -0.37 39.18 -35.29
CA ALA A 9 0.42 38.80 -36.47
C ALA A 9 1.93 39.09 -36.34
N LEU A 10 2.73 38.04 -36.65
CA LEU A 10 4.21 37.95 -36.83
C LEU A 10 5.00 37.63 -35.54
N LEU A 11 5.94 36.67 -35.47
CA LEU A 11 6.81 36.06 -36.47
C LEU A 11 7.21 34.62 -36.05
N ALA A 12 7.32 33.74 -37.05
CA ALA A 12 7.94 32.44 -36.95
C ALA A 12 9.49 32.56 -36.91
N VAL A 13 10.14 31.77 -36.07
CA VAL A 13 11.57 31.46 -36.21
C VAL A 13 11.70 29.93 -36.21
N ALA A 14 11.94 29.38 -37.39
CA ALA A 14 12.42 28.02 -37.56
C ALA A 14 13.95 28.03 -37.37
N VAL A 15 14.46 27.20 -36.47
CA VAL A 15 15.89 26.81 -36.47
C VAL A 15 15.93 25.29 -36.58
N LEU A 16 16.04 24.81 -37.83
CA LEU A 16 16.54 23.47 -38.11
C LEU A 16 18.06 23.52 -38.00
N SER A 17 18.58 22.99 -36.89
CA SER A 17 19.96 22.53 -36.81
C SER A 17 19.92 21.03 -36.49
N GLY A 18 19.92 20.21 -37.53
CA GLY A 18 20.25 18.80 -37.37
C GLY A 18 21.77 18.63 -37.38
N CYS A 19 22.33 17.95 -36.38
CA CYS A 19 23.46 17.02 -36.53
C CYS A 19 23.70 16.27 -35.20
N GLY A 20 23.53 14.94 -35.22
CA GLY A 20 24.27 14.04 -34.34
C GLY A 20 23.53 13.42 -33.16
N ALA A 21 23.00 12.22 -33.41
CA ALA A 21 23.10 11.01 -32.58
C ALA A 21 22.58 10.98 -31.11
N ASP A 22 21.59 10.10 -30.97
CA ASP A 22 21.33 9.14 -29.89
C ASP A 22 20.31 9.49 -28.79
N PRO A 23 19.21 8.70 -28.66
CA PRO A 23 18.12 8.96 -27.73
C PRO A 23 18.33 8.20 -26.42
N ALA A 24 18.29 8.91 -25.31
CA ALA A 24 17.77 8.35 -24.07
C ALA A 24 17.11 9.48 -23.28
N PRO A 25 15.80 9.42 -23.03
CA PRO A 25 15.25 10.15 -21.91
C PRO A 25 16.04 9.67 -20.69
N SER A 26 16.85 10.55 -20.10
CA SER A 26 17.22 10.39 -18.70
C SER A 26 15.91 10.24 -17.97
N ALA A 27 15.60 8.99 -17.58
CA ALA A 27 14.57 8.71 -16.61
C ALA A 27 14.81 9.70 -15.48
N ALA A 28 13.84 10.59 -15.26
CA ALA A 28 13.76 11.31 -14.01
C ALA A 28 13.99 10.24 -12.92
N PRO A 29 14.87 10.47 -11.93
CA PRO A 29 14.95 9.56 -10.81
C PRO A 29 13.52 9.42 -10.31
N ALA A 30 12.98 8.21 -10.41
CA ALA A 30 11.67 7.88 -9.88
C ALA A 30 11.66 8.46 -8.49
N THR A 31 10.76 9.42 -8.26
CA THR A 31 10.47 9.97 -6.94
C THR A 31 10.50 8.80 -5.99
N SER A 32 11.52 8.81 -5.13
CA SER A 32 11.73 7.75 -4.15
C SER A 32 10.38 7.49 -3.52
N SER A 33 9.97 6.22 -3.49
CA SER A 33 8.79 5.73 -2.78
C SER A 33 8.58 6.59 -1.54
N PRO A 34 7.35 7.07 -1.24
CA PRO A 34 7.12 7.85 -0.05
C PRO A 34 7.79 7.10 1.08
N ALA A 35 8.84 7.72 1.65
CA ALA A 35 9.47 7.23 2.84
C ALA A 35 8.31 6.91 3.76
N ALA A 36 8.17 5.64 4.17
CA ALA A 36 7.09 5.20 5.03
C ALA A 36 7.05 6.18 6.19
N GLU A 37 6.14 7.16 6.07
CA GLU A 37 5.98 8.21 7.04
C GLU A 37 5.62 7.42 8.27
N LYS A 38 6.55 7.43 9.24
CA LYS A 38 6.59 6.46 10.32
C LYS A 38 5.19 6.39 10.90
N ALA A 39 4.46 5.32 10.57
CA ALA A 39 3.05 5.26 10.85
C ALA A 39 2.90 5.55 12.34
N PRO A 40 1.94 6.43 12.75
CA PRO A 40 1.78 6.76 14.15
C PRO A 40 1.76 5.48 14.97
N ALA A 41 2.52 5.47 16.06
CA ALA A 41 2.68 4.28 16.89
C ALA A 41 1.30 3.75 17.26
N GLY A 42 0.96 2.57 16.74
CA GLY A 42 -0.36 2.00 16.93
C GLY A 42 -0.60 1.59 18.38
N THR A 43 -1.87 1.32 18.70
CA THR A 43 -2.31 0.88 20.02
C THR A 43 -2.10 -0.63 20.14
N PRO A 44 -1.31 -1.12 21.12
CA PRO A 44 -1.16 -2.55 21.34
C PRO A 44 -2.46 -3.14 21.91
N CYS A 45 -3.01 -4.13 21.22
CA CYS A 45 -4.31 -4.73 21.51
C CYS A 45 -4.23 -6.15 22.09
N GLY A 46 -3.04 -6.62 22.43
CA GLY A 46 -2.79 -7.94 22.99
C GLY A 46 -2.26 -8.92 21.95
N GLU A 47 -2.60 -10.20 22.08
CA GLU A 47 -2.06 -11.28 21.25
C GLU A 47 -3.18 -12.18 20.73
N VAL A 48 -3.07 -12.60 19.47
CA VAL A 48 -3.96 -13.60 18.86
C VAL A 48 -3.16 -14.85 18.49
N THR A 49 -3.84 -15.99 18.45
CA THR A 49 -3.24 -17.22 17.95
C THR A 49 -3.40 -17.24 16.44
N GLY A 50 -2.30 -17.21 15.71
CA GLY A 50 -2.27 -17.34 14.27
C GLY A 50 -1.98 -18.75 13.79
N LEU A 51 -1.57 -18.85 12.54
CA LEU A 51 -1.25 -20.11 11.88
C LEU A 51 -0.22 -20.93 12.67
N GLN A 52 -0.40 -22.25 12.67
CA GLN A 52 0.46 -23.22 13.35
C GLN A 52 0.60 -22.97 14.87
N GLY A 53 -0.34 -22.24 15.48
CA GLY A 53 -0.32 -21.94 16.92
C GLY A 53 0.61 -20.80 17.32
N ALA A 54 1.20 -20.08 16.36
CA ALA A 54 2.05 -18.93 16.64
C ALA A 54 1.25 -17.82 17.33
N LYS A 55 1.83 -17.20 18.37
CA LYS A 55 1.25 -16.00 18.98
C LYS A 55 1.67 -14.79 18.16
N ASN A 56 0.73 -13.93 17.78
CA ASN A 56 0.99 -12.69 17.06
C ASN A 56 0.50 -11.52 17.90
N LYS A 57 1.38 -10.54 18.13
CA LYS A 57 1.05 -9.28 18.82
C LYS A 57 0.22 -8.43 17.88
N VAL A 58 -0.92 -7.97 18.35
CA VAL A 58 -1.85 -7.14 17.58
C VAL A 58 -1.61 -5.68 17.90
N VAL A 59 -1.47 -4.87 16.86
CA VAL A 59 -1.36 -3.43 16.94
C VAL A 59 -2.44 -2.81 16.06
N ALA A 60 -3.30 -1.98 16.64
CA ALA A 60 -4.36 -1.28 15.92
C ALA A 60 -3.94 0.16 15.62
N HIS A 61 -4.16 0.62 14.39
CA HIS A 61 -3.88 1.98 13.95
C HIS A 61 -5.16 2.68 13.52
N GLY A 62 -5.13 4.01 13.55
CA GLY A 62 -6.28 4.84 13.23
C GLY A 62 -7.38 4.73 14.29
N LYS A 63 -8.65 4.72 13.86
CA LYS A 63 -9.83 4.63 14.74
C LYS A 63 -10.31 3.19 14.98
N THR A 64 -9.41 2.21 14.80
CA THR A 64 -9.72 0.79 14.97
C THR A 64 -9.80 0.42 16.44
N ASP A 65 -10.88 -0.25 16.85
CA ASP A 65 -11.02 -0.78 18.20
C ASP A 65 -10.21 -2.08 18.37
N CYS A 66 -9.67 -2.33 19.57
CA CYS A 66 -8.87 -3.52 19.84
C CYS A 66 -9.66 -4.83 19.76
N ALA A 67 -10.95 -4.83 20.12
CA ALA A 67 -11.81 -6.00 19.95
C ALA A 67 -12.04 -6.29 18.46
N GLU A 68 -12.26 -5.25 17.65
CA GLU A 68 -12.37 -5.41 16.19
C GLU A 68 -11.04 -5.93 15.60
N ALA A 69 -9.92 -5.33 15.99
CA ALA A 69 -8.60 -5.71 15.48
C ALA A 69 -8.25 -7.18 15.74
N THR A 70 -8.47 -7.62 16.97
CA THR A 70 -8.23 -9.02 17.37
C THR A 70 -9.20 -9.98 16.70
N GLN A 71 -10.47 -9.60 16.53
CA GLN A 71 -11.46 -10.41 15.83
C GLN A 71 -11.11 -10.58 14.34
N VAL A 72 -10.79 -9.49 13.64
CA VAL A 72 -10.41 -9.50 12.22
C VAL A 72 -9.20 -10.40 11.98
N LEU A 73 -8.17 -10.31 12.83
CA LEU A 73 -7.00 -11.18 12.71
C LEU A 73 -7.33 -12.64 13.04
N THR A 74 -8.20 -12.89 14.03
CA THR A 74 -8.65 -14.25 14.33
C THR A 74 -9.40 -14.86 13.15
N ASP A 75 -10.30 -14.10 12.52
CA ASP A 75 -11.01 -14.52 11.31
C ASP A 75 -10.05 -14.74 10.13
N TYR A 76 -9.08 -13.86 9.94
CA TYR A 76 -8.02 -14.02 8.94
C TYR A 76 -7.29 -15.36 9.10
N PHE A 77 -6.73 -15.62 10.28
CA PHE A 77 -5.98 -16.86 10.52
C PHE A 77 -6.86 -18.11 10.49
N THR A 78 -8.16 -17.99 10.78
CA THR A 78 -9.11 -19.10 10.66
C THR A 78 -9.42 -19.42 9.20
N ARG A 79 -9.41 -18.42 8.31
CA ARG A 79 -9.62 -18.63 6.87
C ARG A 79 -8.40 -19.14 6.15
N LEU A 80 -7.20 -18.83 6.64
CA LEU A 80 -5.97 -19.28 6.01
C LEU A 80 -5.82 -20.80 6.12
N THR A 81 -5.66 -21.42 4.96
CA THR A 81 -5.31 -22.83 4.90
C THR A 81 -3.83 -23.03 5.21
N PRO A 82 -3.43 -24.22 5.70
CA PRO A 82 -2.02 -24.56 5.88
C PRO A 82 -1.19 -24.45 4.59
N ALA A 83 -1.82 -24.65 3.42
CA ALA A 83 -1.17 -24.56 2.12
C ALA A 83 -0.84 -23.10 1.74
N GLU A 84 -1.75 -22.16 1.99
CA GLU A 84 -1.53 -20.72 1.76
C GLU A 84 -0.46 -20.17 2.72
N ALA A 85 -0.46 -20.64 3.97
CA ALA A 85 0.55 -20.32 4.97
C ALA A 85 1.96 -20.77 4.57
N ALA A 86 2.06 -21.92 3.92
CA ALA A 86 3.31 -22.50 3.45
C ALA A 86 3.72 -22.01 2.04
N SER A 87 2.87 -21.17 1.42
CA SER A 87 3.12 -20.67 0.08
C SER A 87 4.32 -19.71 0.08
N PRO A 88 5.28 -19.85 -0.85
CA PRO A 88 6.41 -18.94 -0.97
C PRO A 88 6.00 -17.53 -1.39
N GLN A 89 4.79 -17.35 -1.97
CA GLN A 89 4.22 -16.04 -2.23
C GLN A 89 3.54 -15.39 -1.01
N GLY A 90 3.40 -16.13 0.10
CA GLY A 90 2.59 -15.75 1.25
C GLY A 90 1.08 -15.97 1.04
N PRO A 91 0.29 -15.91 2.11
CA PRO A 91 -1.15 -15.79 1.99
C PRO A 91 -1.46 -14.45 1.30
N GLY A 92 -1.97 -14.52 0.07
CA GLY A 92 -2.38 -13.34 -0.69
C GLY A 92 -3.44 -12.50 0.05
N PRO A 93 -3.92 -11.39 -0.55
CA PRO A 93 -4.92 -10.56 0.10
C PRO A 93 -6.20 -11.34 0.38
N VAL A 94 -6.55 -11.49 1.65
CA VAL A 94 -7.76 -12.13 2.17
C VAL A 94 -8.73 -11.06 2.64
N VAL A 95 -9.96 -11.11 2.14
CA VAL A 95 -11.02 -10.18 2.54
C VAL A 95 -11.78 -10.73 3.74
N ILE A 96 -11.77 -9.96 4.84
CA ILE A 96 -12.48 -10.21 6.10
C ILE A 96 -13.47 -9.05 6.34
N GLY A 97 -14.69 -9.19 5.83
CA GLY A 97 -15.67 -8.11 5.89
C GLY A 97 -15.19 -6.89 5.10
N ALA A 98 -14.96 -5.76 5.78
CA ALA A 98 -14.41 -4.54 5.18
C ALA A 98 -12.87 -4.49 5.17
N TRP A 99 -12.21 -5.48 5.78
CA TRP A 99 -10.76 -5.54 5.93
C TRP A 99 -10.13 -6.37 4.82
N THR A 100 -9.03 -5.89 4.27
CA THR A 100 -8.15 -6.67 3.39
C THR A 100 -6.87 -6.96 4.17
N CYS A 101 -6.65 -8.23 4.49
CA CYS A 101 -5.50 -8.72 5.24
C CYS A 101 -4.54 -9.46 4.33
N GLY A 102 -3.24 -9.31 4.54
CA GLY A 102 -2.25 -10.08 3.79
C GLY A 102 -0.91 -10.10 4.49
N SER A 103 -0.09 -11.05 4.09
CA SER A 103 1.31 -11.15 4.49
C SER A 103 2.15 -11.24 3.21
N GLY A 104 3.22 -10.47 3.12
CA GLY A 104 4.15 -10.56 2.01
C GLY A 104 4.91 -11.90 1.99
N PRO A 105 5.57 -12.25 0.89
CA PRO A 105 6.45 -13.41 0.83
C PRO A 105 7.58 -13.28 1.85
N ASN A 106 7.67 -14.25 2.78
CA ASN A 106 8.59 -14.26 3.93
C ASN A 106 8.37 -13.14 4.96
N ASP A 107 7.26 -12.41 4.89
CA ASP A 107 6.96 -11.38 5.88
C ASP A 107 6.37 -12.03 7.14
N PRO A 108 7.02 -11.92 8.31
CA PRO A 108 6.49 -12.45 9.57
C PRO A 108 5.32 -11.61 10.10
N VAL A 109 5.03 -10.47 9.47
CA VAL A 109 3.99 -9.53 9.83
C VAL A 109 2.79 -9.73 8.92
N THR A 110 1.60 -9.79 9.53
CA THR A 110 0.33 -9.70 8.82
C THR A 110 -0.19 -8.28 8.96
N SER A 111 -0.52 -7.65 7.83
CA SER A 111 -1.15 -6.33 7.83
C SER A 111 -2.57 -6.45 7.29
N CYS A 112 -3.53 -5.88 8.01
CA CYS A 112 -4.90 -5.66 7.53
C CYS A 112 -5.17 -4.18 7.36
N SER A 113 -5.87 -3.81 6.31
CA SER A 113 -6.22 -2.42 6.03
C SER A 113 -7.64 -2.30 5.47
N THR A 114 -8.28 -1.17 5.71
CA THR A 114 -9.55 -0.79 5.06
C THR A 114 -9.32 0.44 4.17
N GLU A 115 -10.25 0.73 3.26
CA GLU A 115 -10.22 1.97 2.46
C GLU A 115 -10.34 3.23 3.32
N ASP A 116 -10.93 3.13 4.52
CA ASP A 116 -11.09 4.23 5.49
C ASP A 116 -9.80 4.55 6.30
N GLU A 117 -8.63 4.17 5.79
CA GLU A 117 -7.31 4.38 6.42
C GLU A 117 -7.11 3.69 7.79
N ARG A 118 -8.04 2.83 8.20
CA ARG A 118 -7.85 1.94 9.36
C ARG A 118 -6.87 0.83 9.01
N GLN A 119 -5.97 0.53 9.94
CA GLN A 119 -4.95 -0.50 9.77
C GLN A 119 -4.79 -1.32 11.05
N ILE A 120 -4.48 -2.61 10.88
CA ILE A 120 -4.13 -3.54 11.94
C ILE A 120 -2.83 -4.22 11.52
N GLU A 121 -1.88 -4.31 12.42
CA GLU A 121 -0.65 -5.08 12.23
C GLU A 121 -0.62 -6.23 13.23
N ALA A 122 -0.17 -7.40 12.78
CA ALA A 122 0.07 -8.56 13.60
C ALA A 122 1.53 -8.99 13.42
N THR A 123 2.33 -8.91 14.47
CA THR A 123 3.75 -9.22 14.43
C THR A 123 4.04 -10.48 15.23
N ARG A 124 4.79 -11.42 14.66
CA ARG A 124 5.31 -12.56 15.42
C ARG A 124 6.41 -12.08 16.41
N PRO A 125 6.43 -12.55 17.67
CA PRO A 125 7.52 -12.27 18.61
C PRO A 125 8.84 -12.90 18.18
#